data_AF-A0A352SQV1-F1
#
_entry.id   AF-A0A352SQV1-F1
#
_cell.length_a   1.000
_cell.length_b   1.000
_cell.length_c   1.000
_cell.angle_alpha   90.00
_cell.angle_beta   90.00
_cell.angle_gamma   90.00
#
_symmetry.space_group_name_H-M   'P 1'
#
loop_
_entity.id
_entity.type
_entity.pdbx_description
1 polymer ?
#
loop_
_entity_poly.entity_id
_entity_poly.type
_entity_poly.pdbx_seq_one_letter_code
_entity_poly.pdbx_strand_id
1 'polypeptide(L)'
;MGAFKRQQTARQDPVNPATLGDLAAEGLRVFCWCHRCGHNAEMDTTTLIARLGPLFPVPELGGRMRCTSCEARDVATRPAWPHHGGGQIARYG
;
A
#
# COMPACT_ATOMS: atom_id res chain seq x y z
N MET A 1 -9.56 21.61 -17.41
CA MET A 1 -10.69 20.79 -16.91
C MET A 1 -10.18 19.37 -16.61
N GLY A 2 -9.73 19.13 -15.38
CA GLY A 2 -8.97 17.94 -14.96
C GLY A 2 -9.81 16.91 -14.22
N ALA A 3 -10.86 16.37 -14.87
CA ALA A 3 -11.83 15.47 -14.23
C ALA A 3 -11.65 13.97 -14.52
N PHE A 4 -10.56 13.55 -15.18
CA PHE A 4 -10.40 12.15 -15.62
C PHE A 4 -9.65 11.23 -14.65
N LYS A 5 -8.96 11.77 -13.63
CA LYS A 5 -8.08 10.97 -12.77
C LYS A 5 -8.75 10.37 -11.52
N ARG A 6 -10.01 10.73 -11.21
CA ARG A 6 -10.71 10.27 -9.99
C ARG A 6 -11.50 8.97 -10.15
N GLN A 7 -11.78 8.52 -11.37
CA GLN A 7 -12.66 7.37 -11.62
C GLN A 7 -11.92 6.04 -11.83
N GLN A 8 -10.62 6.06 -12.15
CA GLN A 8 -9.87 4.84 -12.45
C GLN A 8 -9.37 4.08 -11.21
N THR A 9 -9.29 4.73 -10.05
CA THR A 9 -8.79 4.08 -8.83
C THR A 9 -9.84 3.22 -8.12
N ALA A 10 -11.14 3.41 -8.42
CA ALA A 10 -12.22 2.69 -7.75
C ALA A 10 -12.62 1.35 -8.41
N ARG A 11 -12.05 1.01 -9.57
CA ARG A 11 -12.57 -0.08 -10.43
C ARG A 11 -11.77 -1.38 -10.36
N GLN A 12 -10.73 -1.44 -9.52
CA GLN A 12 -9.87 -2.61 -9.36
C GLN A 12 -9.47 -2.85 -7.89
N ASP A 13 -10.31 -2.45 -6.94
CA ASP A 13 -10.14 -2.97 -5.59
C ASP A 13 -10.55 -4.46 -5.58
N PRO A 14 -9.71 -5.37 -5.07
CA PRO A 14 -10.13 -6.73 -4.80
C PRO A 14 -11.38 -6.69 -3.94
N VAL A 15 -12.37 -7.53 -4.26
CA VAL A 15 -13.64 -7.66 -3.49
C VAL A 15 -13.38 -7.93 -2.00
N ASN A 16 -12.17 -8.36 -1.65
CA ASN A 16 -11.66 -8.39 -0.29
C ASN A 16 -10.19 -7.90 -0.24
N PRO A 17 -9.91 -6.65 0.15
CA PRO A 17 -8.53 -6.15 0.24
C PRO A 17 -7.78 -6.89 1.35
N ALA A 18 -6.52 -7.26 1.10
CA ALA A 18 -5.68 -7.89 2.11
C ALA A 18 -5.56 -6.98 3.34
N THR A 19 -5.73 -7.58 4.52
CA THR A 19 -5.62 -6.89 5.81
C THR A 19 -4.21 -7.02 6.38
N LEU A 20 -3.87 -6.18 7.37
CA LEU A 20 -2.60 -6.34 8.10
C LEU A 20 -2.50 -7.71 8.78
N GLY A 21 -3.61 -8.26 9.26
CA GLY A 21 -3.67 -9.59 9.87
C GLY A 21 -3.29 -10.69 8.89
N ASP A 22 -3.77 -10.62 7.65
CA ASP A 22 -3.41 -11.57 6.58
C ASP A 22 -1.89 -11.51 6.31
N LEU A 23 -1.34 -10.30 6.17
CA LEU A 23 0.10 -10.12 5.95
C LEU A 23 0.92 -10.65 7.12
N ALA A 24 0.48 -10.44 8.36
CA ALA A 24 1.18 -10.96 9.53
C ALA A 24 1.13 -12.49 9.59
N ALA A 25 0.01 -13.10 9.22
CA ALA A 25 -0.12 -14.56 9.13
C ALA A 25 0.81 -15.15 8.06
N GLU A 26 1.01 -14.44 6.96
CA GLU A 26 1.93 -14.83 5.88
C GLU A 26 3.39 -14.41 6.12
N GLY A 27 3.69 -13.72 7.23
CA GLY A 27 5.04 -13.19 7.51
C GLY A 27 5.49 -12.09 6.53
N LEU A 28 4.55 -11.43 5.87
CA LEU A 28 4.80 -10.36 4.89
C LEU A 28 4.90 -9.00 5.56
N ARG A 29 5.73 -8.13 4.97
CA ARG A 29 5.85 -6.70 5.33
C ARG A 29 4.93 -5.85 4.45
N VAL A 30 4.78 -4.57 4.80
CA VAL A 30 4.09 -3.59 3.95
C VAL A 30 5.12 -2.75 3.19
N PHE A 31 5.09 -2.82 1.86
CA PHE A 31 5.86 -1.94 0.99
C PHE A 31 5.13 -0.62 0.76
N CYS A 32 5.83 0.49 0.94
CA CYS A 32 5.31 1.84 0.82
C CYS A 32 6.10 2.63 -0.22
N TRP A 33 5.41 3.36 -1.09
CA TRP A 33 6.02 4.15 -2.17
C TRP A 33 5.40 5.54 -2.24
N CYS A 34 6.22 6.58 -2.20
CA CYS A 34 5.76 7.94 -2.40
C CYS A 34 5.72 8.31 -3.88
N HIS A 35 4.54 8.66 -4.41
CA HIS A 35 4.40 9.08 -5.81
C HIS A 35 5.01 10.46 -6.11
N ARG A 36 5.36 11.24 -5.08
CA ARG A 36 5.92 12.59 -5.24
C ARG A 36 7.42 12.61 -5.43
N CYS A 37 8.17 11.87 -4.61
CA CYS A 37 9.63 11.86 -4.64
C CYS A 37 10.24 10.49 -4.97
N GLY A 38 9.43 9.44 -5.12
CA GLY A 38 9.92 8.07 -5.36
C GLY A 38 10.52 7.39 -4.13
N HIS A 39 10.51 8.04 -2.97
CA HIS A 39 10.99 7.43 -1.73
C HIS A 39 10.13 6.21 -1.38
N ASN A 40 10.78 5.10 -1.04
CA ASN A 40 10.14 3.86 -0.66
C ASN A 40 10.71 3.30 0.63
N ALA A 41 9.88 2.56 1.36
CA ALA A 41 10.23 1.95 2.63
C ALA A 41 9.38 0.69 2.87
N GLU A 42 9.94 -0.27 3.61
CA GLU A 42 9.23 -1.48 4.04
C GLU A 42 8.93 -1.42 5.54
N MET A 43 7.65 -1.39 5.89
CA MET A 43 7.19 -1.35 7.27
C MET A 43 6.84 -2.73 7.80
N ASP A 44 7.18 -2.91 9.07
CA ASP A 44 6.83 -4.10 9.83
C ASP A 44 5.32 -4.15 10.09
N THR A 45 4.69 -5.26 9.69
CA THR A 45 3.25 -5.44 9.79
C THR A 45 2.78 -5.50 11.25
N THR A 46 3.52 -6.15 12.14
CA THR A 46 3.18 -6.24 13.58
C THR A 46 3.11 -4.87 14.22
N THR A 47 4.04 -3.98 13.89
CA THR A 47 4.05 -2.58 14.35
C THR A 47 2.82 -1.82 13.87
N LEU A 48 2.38 -2.06 12.63
CA LEU A 48 1.17 -1.46 12.06
C LEU A 48 -0.10 -2.02 12.72
N ILE A 49 -0.16 -3.32 12.98
CA ILE A 49 -1.26 -3.97 13.70
C ILE A 49 -1.42 -3.38 15.09
N ALA A 50 -0.33 -3.17 15.82
CA ALA A 50 -0.37 -2.58 17.17
C ALA A 50 -1.00 -1.17 17.18
N ARG A 51 -0.97 -0.45 16.05
CA ARG A 51 -1.50 0.92 15.93
C ARG A 51 -2.89 1.00 15.32
N LEU A 52 -3.19 0.13 14.35
CA LEU A 52 -4.40 0.23 13.50
C LEU A 52 -5.34 -0.96 13.65
N GLY A 53 -4.89 -2.03 14.30
CA GLY A 53 -5.59 -3.30 14.41
C GLY A 53 -5.33 -4.24 13.21
N PRO A 54 -5.55 -5.56 13.40
CA PRO A 54 -5.26 -6.56 12.37
C PRO A 54 -6.23 -6.51 11.19
N LEU A 55 -7.48 -6.08 11.38
CA LEU A 55 -8.49 -5.99 10.33
C LEU A 55 -8.29 -4.79 9.39
N PHE A 56 -7.25 -4.00 9.61
CA PHE A 56 -7.01 -2.79 8.84
C PHE A 56 -6.57 -3.14 7.40
N PRO A 57 -7.23 -2.61 6.36
CA PRO A 57 -6.90 -2.94 4.96
C PRO A 57 -5.61 -2.25 4.50
N VAL A 58 -4.72 -3.01 3.86
CA VAL A 58 -3.42 -2.51 3.37
C VAL A 58 -3.55 -1.37 2.35
N PRO A 59 -4.48 -1.37 1.39
CA PRO A 59 -4.61 -0.26 0.43
C PRO A 59 -4.98 1.09 1.07
N GLU A 60 -5.73 1.10 2.17
CA GLU A 60 -6.13 2.34 2.86
C GLU A 60 -5.00 2.94 3.71
N LEU A 61 -3.95 2.15 3.97
CA LEU A 61 -2.85 2.53 4.84
C LEU A 61 -2.10 3.77 4.31
N GLY A 62 -1.94 3.87 2.98
CA GLY A 62 -1.32 5.00 2.33
C GLY A 62 -1.97 6.35 2.67
N GLY A 63 -3.28 6.39 2.87
CA GLY A 63 -4.02 7.60 3.25
C GLY A 63 -3.68 8.11 4.67
N ARG A 64 -3.12 7.25 5.52
CA ARG A 64 -2.66 7.59 6.88
C ARG A 64 -1.16 7.88 6.95
N MET A 65 -0.44 7.80 5.83
CA MET A 65 1.01 7.95 5.79
C MET A 65 1.46 9.33 5.34
N ARG A 66 2.68 9.67 5.76
CA ARG A 66 3.41 10.85 5.32
C ARG A 66 4.82 10.44 4.94
N CYS A 67 5.26 10.81 3.75
CA CYS A 67 6.63 10.58 3.32
C CYS A 67 7.60 11.32 4.24
N THR A 68 8.60 10.64 4.78
CA THR A 68 9.63 11.25 5.63
C THR A 68 10.63 12.11 4.85
N SER A 69 10.75 11.90 3.53
CA SER A 69 11.67 12.65 2.67
C SER A 69 11.07 13.95 2.13
N CYS A 70 9.79 13.98 1.76
CA CYS A 70 9.15 15.14 1.14
C CYS A 70 7.86 15.62 1.83
N GLU A 71 7.48 14.97 2.93
CA GLU A 71 6.30 15.29 3.74
C GLU A 71 4.94 15.18 3.03
N ALA A 72 4.90 14.71 1.79
CA ALA A 72 3.67 14.49 1.06
C ALA A 72 2.87 13.29 1.62
N ARG A 73 1.54 13.35 1.44
CA ARG A 73 0.57 12.29 1.82
C ARG A 73 0.12 11.44 0.61
N ASP A 74 0.93 11.42 -0.44
CA ASP A 74 0.69 10.68 -1.68
C ASP A 74 1.56 9.42 -1.68
N VAL A 75 1.17 8.46 -0.84
CA VAL A 75 1.88 7.21 -0.57
C VAL A 75 0.98 6.03 -0.97
N ALA A 76 1.48 5.19 -1.85
CA ALA A 76 0.86 3.91 -2.18
C ALA A 76 1.41 2.81 -1.27
N THR A 77 0.53 1.91 -0.82
CA THR A 77 0.87 0.79 0.06
C THR A 77 0.44 -0.53 -0.56
N ARG A 78 1.28 -1.56 -0.42
CA ARG A 78 1.00 -2.92 -0.89
C ARG A 78 1.73 -3.95 -0.03
N PRO A 79 1.36 -5.24 -0.10
CA PRO A 79 2.14 -6.31 0.51
C PRO A 79 3.51 -6.46 -0.16
N ALA A 80 4.55 -6.75 0.63
CA ALA A 80 5.93 -6.92 0.16
C ALA A 80 6.20 -8.38 -0.26
N TRP A 81 5.62 -8.81 -1.38
CA TRP A 81 5.80 -10.19 -1.86
C TRP A 81 7.23 -10.47 -2.34
N PRO A 82 7.91 -11.53 -1.85
CA PRO A 82 9.33 -11.80 -2.11
C PRO A 82 9.67 -12.29 -3.53
N HIS A 83 8.68 -12.69 -4.34
CA HIS A 83 8.91 -13.24 -5.70
C HIS A 83 8.50 -12.34 -6.87
N HIS A 84 8.10 -11.09 -6.59
CA HIS A 84 7.94 -10.07 -7.62
C HIS A 84 9.04 -9.02 -7.45
N GLY A 85 10.25 -9.38 -7.92
CA GLY A 85 11.37 -8.45 -8.05
C GLY A 85 10.91 -7.14 -8.66
N GLY A 86 11.43 -6.02 -8.13
CA GLY A 86 10.97 -4.67 -8.44
C GLY A 86 10.65 -4.44 -9.92
N GLY A 87 9.37 -4.22 -10.22
CA GLY A 87 8.89 -3.90 -11.56
C GLY A 87 7.80 -4.85 -12.01
N GLN A 88 6.55 -4.39 -11.86
CA GLN A 88 5.39 -4.64 -12.72
C GLN A 88 4.14 -4.82 -11.84
N ILE A 89 3.33 -3.75 -11.81
CA ILE A 89 1.88 -3.89 -11.60
C ILE A 89 1.44 -4.83 -12.73
N ALA A 90 1.26 -6.11 -12.43
CA ALA A 90 0.75 -7.05 -13.40
C ALA A 90 -0.66 -6.59 -13.77
N ARG A 91 -0.74 -5.89 -14.90
CA ARG A 91 -1.94 -5.79 -15.73
C ARG A 91 -2.28 -7.24 -16.09
N TYR A 92 -3.25 -7.82 -15.41
CA TYR A 92 -3.88 -9.02 -15.92
C TYR A 92 -4.73 -8.62 -17.13
N GLY A 93 -4.48 -9.29 -18.25
CA GLY A 93 -5.21 -9.13 -19.50
C GLY A 93 -6.59 -9.76 -19.47
#